data_AF-A0A1I0K158-F1
#
_entry.id   AF-A0A1I0K158-F1
#
_cell.length_a   1.000
_cell.length_b   1.000
_cell.length_c   1.000
_cell.angle_alpha   90.00
_cell.angle_beta   90.00
_cell.angle_gamma   90.00
#
_symmetry.space_group_name_H-M   'P 1'
#
loop_
_entity.id
_entity.type
_entity.pdbx_description
1 polymer ?
#
loop_
_entity_poly.entity_id
_entity_poly.type
_entity_poly.pdbx_seq_one_letter_code
_entity_poly.pdbx_strand_id
1 'polypeptide(L)'
;MEKPNLQSMIKRLLSALFLSSALVACAPYFHQPFSSDRGAELGPETAVKKDLLELPDPKEPIVVAVYKFRDQTGQYKPSNVGANWSTAVTQGATNILVRALEESGWFVPIERENISNLLNERKIIRSSREQYEGNTGSLLPPLLFAGVLLEGGITSYETNIYTGGAGVRYFGTDASTQYREDRVSIYLRAVSTSNGKILKTIYTTKSILSQEVSMGVFRYVKFKRLLEAETGYTYNEPTELAVTEAIEKAVLGLIVEGVLDNLWTLSDQEEIENTVIQEYMNEKEERLDANHIGIPFETNRRGKIYASLLGTGQFYAGDYSVSKIRPGGVFNLGFALHNNFYLETMFGMQNIHVKDLMNSNEFYGGSSLLFRANPDGLFSPFFGVGGGVYYDFEDEIGLSKKTLIPFLSYQAGLEYLVGSRFALTGKVFANQLFSDFYDGVKVGEFNDHIWGFQLGATYYFGKN
;
A
#
# COMPACT_ATOMS: atom_id res chain seq x y z
N MET A 1 -32.09 -40.47 27.44
CA MET A 1 -30.91 -39.97 26.69
C MET A 1 -31.41 -39.04 25.59
N GLU A 2 -31.48 -37.74 25.87
CA GLU A 2 -31.81 -36.73 24.84
C GLU A 2 -30.64 -36.60 23.87
N LYS A 3 -30.92 -36.74 22.57
CA LYS A 3 -29.92 -36.50 21.52
C LYS A 3 -29.54 -35.01 21.54
N PRO A 4 -28.25 -34.66 21.59
CA PRO A 4 -27.85 -33.26 21.53
C PRO A 4 -28.31 -32.65 20.19
N ASN A 5 -28.96 -31.49 20.29
CA ASN A 5 -29.56 -30.77 19.16
C ASN A 5 -28.47 -30.35 18.17
N LEU A 6 -28.53 -30.84 16.93
CA LEU A 6 -27.48 -30.67 15.90
C LEU A 6 -27.07 -29.20 15.70
N GLN A 7 -28.02 -28.27 15.86
CA GLN A 7 -27.78 -26.83 15.78
C GLN A 7 -26.90 -26.28 16.91
N SER A 8 -26.98 -26.85 18.13
CA SER A 8 -26.14 -26.41 19.26
C SER A 8 -24.70 -26.91 19.10
N MET A 9 -24.54 -28.11 18.49
CA MET A 9 -23.23 -28.66 18.14
C MET A 9 -22.54 -27.84 17.06
N ILE A 10 -23.25 -27.44 16.01
CA ILE A 10 -22.71 -26.60 14.93
C ILE A 10 -22.32 -25.21 15.45
N LYS A 11 -23.14 -24.59 16.32
CA LYS A 11 -22.80 -23.29 16.93
C LYS A 11 -21.55 -23.38 17.80
N ARG A 12 -21.41 -24.44 18.62
CA ARG A 12 -20.22 -24.68 19.45
C ARG A 12 -18.97 -24.89 18.59
N LEU A 13 -19.11 -25.62 17.48
CA LEU A 13 -18.02 -25.88 16.55
C LEU A 13 -17.57 -24.59 15.84
N LEU A 14 -18.51 -23.77 15.37
CA LEU A 14 -18.23 -22.46 14.77
C LEU A 14 -17.58 -21.48 15.75
N SER A 15 -18.06 -21.43 17.00
CA SER A 15 -17.44 -20.59 18.04
C SER A 15 -16.03 -21.06 18.41
N ALA A 16 -15.80 -22.38 18.43
CA ALA A 16 -14.46 -22.94 18.69
C ALA A 16 -13.51 -22.68 17.52
N LEU A 17 -13.99 -22.76 16.28
CA LEU A 17 -13.21 -22.45 15.08
C LEU A 17 -12.87 -20.96 14.97
N PHE A 18 -13.81 -20.09 15.36
CA PHE A 18 -13.56 -18.65 15.43
C PHE A 18 -12.51 -18.33 16.50
N LEU A 19 -12.63 -18.93 17.69
CA LEU A 19 -11.68 -18.72 18.78
C LEU A 19 -10.28 -19.27 18.45
N SER A 20 -10.18 -20.41 17.77
CA SER A 20 -8.89 -20.96 17.32
C SER A 20 -8.25 -20.10 16.23
N SER A 21 -9.04 -19.57 15.29
CA SER A 21 -8.53 -18.63 14.28
C SER A 21 -8.03 -17.31 14.90
N ALA A 22 -8.71 -16.81 15.94
CA ALA A 22 -8.28 -15.62 16.68
C ALA A 22 -6.96 -15.85 17.45
N LEU A 23 -6.72 -17.07 17.96
CA LEU A 23 -5.47 -17.41 18.63
C LEU A 23 -4.30 -17.55 17.66
N VAL A 24 -4.52 -18.04 16.44
CA VAL A 24 -3.47 -18.10 15.40
C VAL A 24 -3.08 -16.70 14.91
N ALA A 25 -4.02 -15.74 14.89
CA ALA A 25 -3.73 -14.36 14.51
C ALA A 25 -2.75 -13.65 15.46
N CYS A 26 -2.61 -14.10 16.71
CA CYS A 26 -1.64 -13.58 17.68
C CYS A 26 -0.26 -14.26 17.60
N ALA A 27 -0.10 -15.33 16.81
CA ALA A 27 1.16 -16.10 16.75
C ALA A 27 2.38 -15.29 16.23
N PRO A 28 2.26 -14.38 15.25
CA PRO A 28 3.40 -13.58 14.77
C PRO A 28 4.03 -12.71 15.87
N TYR A 29 3.23 -12.22 16.81
CA TYR A 29 3.69 -11.40 17.93
C TYR A 29 4.61 -12.19 18.89
N PHE A 30 4.40 -13.51 19.03
CA PHE A 30 5.26 -14.37 19.86
C PHE A 30 6.47 -14.93 19.10
N HIS A 31 6.55 -14.74 17.78
CA HIS A 31 7.67 -15.17 16.94
C HIS A 31 8.74 -14.07 16.83
N GLN A 32 9.01 -13.36 17.93
CA GLN A 32 10.06 -12.35 17.96
C GLN A 32 11.42 -13.05 18.11
N PRO A 33 12.40 -12.78 17.22
CA PRO A 33 13.69 -13.46 17.23
C PRO A 33 14.56 -12.93 18.39
N PHE A 34 14.34 -13.44 19.59
CA PHE A 34 15.09 -13.12 20.81
C PHE A 34 16.32 -14.00 21.03
N SER A 35 16.90 -14.60 19.97
CA SER A 35 18.17 -15.31 20.11
C SER A 35 19.30 -14.31 20.32
N SER A 36 19.97 -14.42 21.47
CA SER A 36 21.16 -13.65 21.84
C SER A 36 22.43 -14.10 21.10
N ASP A 37 22.33 -15.14 20.28
CA ASP A 37 23.42 -15.71 19.49
C ASP A 37 23.21 -15.37 18.01
N ARG A 38 23.51 -14.12 17.64
CA ARG A 38 23.58 -13.70 16.24
C ARG A 38 25.05 -13.43 15.92
N GLY A 39 25.65 -14.31 15.13
CA GLY A 39 27.00 -14.13 14.61
C GLY A 39 27.07 -12.97 13.62
N ALA A 40 28.29 -12.58 13.25
CA ALA A 40 28.49 -11.69 12.12
C ALA A 40 28.10 -12.41 10.82
N GLU A 41 27.31 -11.74 9.98
CA GLU A 41 26.83 -12.27 8.70
C GLU A 41 27.16 -11.27 7.58
N LEU A 42 27.11 -11.73 6.32
CA LEU A 42 27.17 -10.84 5.17
C LEU A 42 25.95 -9.90 5.19
N GLY A 43 26.12 -8.68 4.67
CA GLY A 43 25.05 -7.70 4.64
C GLY A 43 23.86 -8.15 3.78
N PRO A 44 22.63 -7.70 4.09
CA PRO A 44 21.46 -8.00 3.28
C PRO A 44 21.58 -7.34 1.90
N GLU A 45 21.18 -8.09 0.87
CA GLU A 45 21.12 -7.61 -0.51
C GLU A 45 19.72 -7.12 -0.87
N THR A 46 19.64 -6.15 -1.78
CA THR A 46 18.37 -5.56 -2.23
C THR A 46 17.72 -6.41 -3.32
N ALA A 47 16.45 -6.11 -3.64
CA ALA A 47 15.79 -6.69 -4.80
C ALA A 47 16.46 -6.23 -6.11
N VAL A 48 16.80 -4.95 -6.21
CA VAL A 48 17.38 -4.33 -7.42
C VAL A 48 18.76 -4.90 -7.76
N LYS A 49 19.51 -5.38 -6.76
CA LYS A 49 20.78 -6.07 -7.02
C LYS A 49 20.61 -7.30 -7.91
N LYS A 50 19.48 -8.02 -7.82
CA LYS A 50 19.21 -9.16 -8.69
C LYS A 50 19.02 -8.70 -10.14
N ASP A 51 18.20 -7.67 -10.34
CA ASP A 51 17.97 -7.06 -11.64
C ASP A 51 19.29 -6.60 -12.28
N LEU A 52 20.19 -6.01 -11.47
CA LEU A 52 21.49 -5.55 -11.93
C LEU A 52 22.41 -6.70 -12.41
N LEU A 53 22.33 -7.86 -11.76
CA LEU A 53 23.09 -9.06 -12.13
C LEU A 53 22.46 -9.82 -13.31
N GLU A 54 21.17 -9.62 -13.57
CA GLU A 54 20.42 -10.23 -14.67
C GLU A 54 20.45 -9.38 -15.96
N LEU A 55 21.11 -8.21 -15.91
CA LEU A 55 21.33 -7.38 -17.10
C LEU A 55 22.19 -8.13 -18.14
N PRO A 56 21.89 -7.94 -19.44
CA PRO A 56 22.74 -8.48 -20.49
C PRO A 56 24.13 -7.81 -20.48
N ASP A 57 25.15 -8.54 -20.95
CA ASP A 57 26.53 -8.08 -20.88
C ASP A 57 26.81 -6.92 -21.86
N PRO A 58 27.69 -5.96 -21.51
CA PRO A 58 28.15 -4.95 -22.44
C PRO A 58 29.07 -5.56 -23.51
N LYS A 59 29.14 -4.93 -24.68
CA LYS A 59 30.15 -5.25 -25.69
C LYS A 59 31.57 -5.03 -25.17
N GLU A 60 31.77 -3.97 -24.39
CA GLU A 60 33.02 -3.66 -23.70
C GLU A 60 32.69 -2.92 -22.40
N PRO A 61 33.24 -3.34 -21.25
CA PRO A 61 33.04 -2.64 -19.98
C PRO A 61 33.55 -1.19 -20.03
N ILE A 62 32.78 -0.25 -19.48
CA ILE A 62 33.11 1.17 -19.54
C ILE A 62 33.95 1.57 -18.32
N VAL A 63 35.14 2.13 -18.57
CA VAL A 63 35.99 2.67 -17.50
C VAL A 63 35.42 3.99 -16.98
N VAL A 64 35.02 4.02 -15.71
CA VAL A 64 34.36 5.18 -15.07
C VAL A 64 35.14 5.69 -13.87
N ALA A 65 35.22 7.01 -13.74
CA ALA A 65 35.77 7.65 -12.56
C ALA A 65 34.64 8.06 -11.61
N VAL A 66 34.74 7.68 -10.34
CA VAL A 66 33.84 8.14 -9.28
C VAL A 66 34.65 8.98 -8.30
N TYR A 67 34.33 10.27 -8.18
CA TYR A 67 35.06 11.15 -7.26
C TYR A 67 34.46 11.09 -5.86
N LYS A 68 33.28 11.69 -5.69
CA LYS A 68 32.62 11.83 -4.39
C LYS A 68 31.12 11.77 -4.62
N PHE A 69 30.49 10.79 -4.01
CA PHE A 69 29.04 10.65 -4.00
C PHE A 69 28.56 10.91 -2.58
N ARG A 70 28.17 12.15 -2.32
CA ARG A 70 27.95 12.65 -0.95
C ARG A 70 26.49 12.87 -0.64
N ASP A 71 26.20 12.89 0.65
CA ASP A 71 24.99 13.48 1.18
C ASP A 71 24.99 15.00 0.93
N GLN A 72 24.00 15.46 0.16
CA GLN A 72 23.73 16.86 -0.14
C GLN A 72 22.41 17.33 0.50
N THR A 73 21.77 16.48 1.32
CA THR A 73 20.49 16.77 1.97
C THR A 73 20.63 17.75 3.13
N GLY A 74 21.78 17.71 3.82
CA GLY A 74 22.03 18.47 5.05
C GLY A 74 21.15 18.04 6.24
N GLN A 75 20.51 16.87 6.17
CA GLN A 75 19.54 16.43 7.18
C GLN A 75 20.20 15.68 8.34
N TYR A 76 19.77 16.01 9.54
CA TYR A 76 20.12 15.31 10.78
C TYR A 76 18.91 14.54 11.31
N LYS A 77 19.16 13.47 12.06
CA LYS A 77 18.08 12.69 12.67
C LYS A 77 17.28 13.56 13.64
N PRO A 78 15.94 13.54 13.59
CA PRO A 78 15.12 14.30 14.52
C PRO A 78 15.41 13.84 15.96
N SER A 79 15.46 14.80 16.88
CA SER A 79 15.64 14.54 18.32
C SER A 79 14.51 15.18 19.10
N ASN A 80 13.93 14.41 20.02
CA ASN A 80 12.92 14.90 20.95
C ASN A 80 13.54 15.67 22.13
N VAL A 81 14.88 15.62 22.29
CA VAL A 81 15.60 16.21 23.42
C VAL A 81 16.86 16.91 22.89
N GLY A 82 16.72 18.17 22.45
CA GLY A 82 17.84 19.04 22.07
C GLY A 82 18.50 18.73 20.71
N ALA A 83 19.67 19.33 20.48
CA ALA A 83 20.39 19.24 19.22
C ALA A 83 21.00 17.83 18.98
N ASN A 84 20.88 17.32 17.76
CA ASN A 84 21.45 16.04 17.32
C ASN A 84 22.35 16.25 16.12
N TRP A 85 23.54 15.63 16.16
CA TRP A 85 24.57 15.73 15.12
C TRP A 85 24.66 14.47 14.26
N SER A 86 23.84 13.45 14.55
CA SER A 86 23.78 12.23 13.73
C SER A 86 23.08 12.54 12.42
N THR A 87 23.76 12.35 11.29
CA THR A 87 23.16 12.53 9.96
C THR A 87 22.01 11.55 9.76
N ALA A 88 20.98 12.00 9.04
CA ALA A 88 19.85 11.14 8.69
C ALA A 88 20.24 10.06 7.68
N VAL A 89 21.24 10.37 6.84
CA VAL A 89 21.71 9.51 5.75
C VAL A 89 23.19 9.13 5.92
N THR A 90 23.57 7.99 5.33
CA THR A 90 24.95 7.49 5.32
C THR A 90 25.90 8.43 4.59
N GLN A 91 27.13 8.55 5.10
CA GLN A 91 28.22 9.27 4.45
C GLN A 91 29.10 8.34 3.58
N GLY A 92 28.81 7.03 3.57
CA GLY A 92 29.55 6.01 2.82
C GLY A 92 29.02 5.77 1.40
N ALA A 93 28.22 6.67 0.86
CA ALA A 93 27.51 6.45 -0.40
C ALA A 93 28.44 6.30 -1.63
N THR A 94 29.65 6.87 -1.60
CA THR A 94 30.67 6.63 -2.65
C THR A 94 31.01 5.14 -2.77
N ASN A 95 31.24 4.45 -1.65
CA ASN A 95 31.60 3.03 -1.65
C ASN A 95 30.44 2.15 -2.14
N ILE A 96 29.21 2.52 -1.78
CA ILE A 96 28.00 1.83 -2.24
C ILE A 96 27.87 1.96 -3.76
N LEU A 97 28.08 3.16 -4.32
CA LEU A 97 28.07 3.37 -5.77
C LEU A 97 29.18 2.59 -6.47
N VAL A 98 30.41 2.63 -5.97
CA VAL A 98 31.53 1.89 -6.56
C VAL A 98 31.25 0.39 -6.57
N ARG A 99 30.71 -0.15 -5.47
CA ARG A 99 30.30 -1.56 -5.38
C ARG A 99 29.23 -1.90 -6.42
N ALA A 100 28.16 -1.09 -6.52
CA ALA A 100 27.10 -1.30 -7.49
C ALA A 100 27.62 -1.25 -8.95
N LEU A 101 28.53 -0.34 -9.26
CA LEU A 101 29.17 -0.25 -10.58
C LEU A 101 30.01 -1.49 -10.89
N GLU A 102 30.83 -1.95 -9.94
CA GLU A 102 31.68 -3.15 -10.09
C GLU A 102 30.83 -4.41 -10.24
N GLU A 103 29.85 -4.62 -9.36
CA GLU A 103 28.98 -5.79 -9.35
C GLU A 103 28.08 -5.87 -10.59
N SER A 104 27.78 -4.73 -11.24
CA SER A 104 27.00 -4.72 -12.48
C SER A 104 27.69 -5.38 -13.67
N GLY A 105 29.02 -5.52 -13.66
CA GLY A 105 29.79 -5.99 -14.83
C GLY A 105 29.86 -5.00 -16.01
N TRP A 106 29.02 -3.95 -16.02
CA TRP A 106 28.99 -2.93 -17.07
C TRP A 106 30.12 -1.91 -16.96
N PHE A 107 30.61 -1.67 -15.75
CA PHE A 107 31.55 -0.60 -15.48
C PHE A 107 32.82 -1.12 -14.81
N VAL A 108 33.94 -0.48 -15.14
CA VAL A 108 35.21 -0.64 -14.44
C VAL A 108 35.48 0.63 -13.65
N PRO A 109 35.07 0.71 -12.38
CA PRO A 109 35.28 1.89 -11.57
C PRO A 109 36.78 2.07 -11.25
N ILE A 110 37.26 3.29 -11.38
CA ILE A 110 38.64 3.66 -10.99
C ILE A 110 38.66 4.56 -9.76
N GLU A 111 39.61 4.28 -8.88
CA GLU A 111 39.81 5.02 -7.63
C GLU A 111 40.20 6.47 -7.89
N ARG A 112 39.31 7.40 -7.52
CA ARG A 112 39.54 8.85 -7.55
C ARG A 112 39.22 9.54 -6.24
N GLU A 113 38.48 8.91 -5.33
CA GLU A 113 38.17 9.49 -4.01
C GLU A 113 39.45 9.66 -3.19
N ASN A 114 40.31 8.64 -3.19
CA ASN A 114 41.56 8.57 -2.44
C ASN A 114 42.81 8.51 -3.34
N ILE A 115 42.77 9.20 -4.49
CA ILE A 115 43.88 9.18 -5.48
C ILE A 115 45.24 9.57 -4.88
N SER A 116 45.27 10.47 -3.89
CA SER A 116 46.50 10.90 -3.21
C SER A 116 47.22 9.72 -2.55
N ASN A 117 46.49 8.79 -1.93
CA ASN A 117 47.06 7.60 -1.30
C ASN A 117 47.65 6.67 -2.36
N LEU A 118 46.93 6.46 -3.46
CA LEU A 118 47.39 5.65 -4.58
C LEU A 118 48.66 6.23 -5.24
N LEU A 119 48.73 7.56 -5.41
CA LEU A 119 49.90 8.23 -5.98
C LEU A 119 51.10 8.14 -5.04
N ASN A 120 50.88 8.27 -3.73
CA ASN A 120 51.93 8.09 -2.72
C ASN A 120 52.47 6.66 -2.75
N GLU A 121 51.61 5.64 -2.79
CA GLU A 121 52.01 4.24 -2.87
C GLU A 121 52.82 3.94 -4.14
N ARG A 122 52.34 4.43 -5.29
CA ARG A 122 53.08 4.27 -6.56
C ARG A 122 54.42 4.99 -6.56
N LYS A 123 54.54 6.12 -5.85
CA LYS A 123 55.82 6.82 -5.66
C LYS A 123 56.78 5.99 -4.81
N ILE A 124 56.30 5.39 -3.71
CA ILE A 124 57.07 4.49 -2.85
C ILE A 124 57.60 3.31 -3.67
N ILE A 125 56.75 2.65 -4.45
CA ILE A 125 57.16 1.53 -5.31
C ILE A 125 58.25 1.95 -6.31
N ARG A 126 58.10 3.12 -6.93
CA ARG A 126 59.09 3.64 -7.88
C ARG A 126 60.43 3.87 -7.19
N SER A 127 60.45 4.56 -6.05
CA SER A 127 61.70 4.83 -5.31
C SER A 127 62.37 3.54 -4.82
N SER A 128 61.59 2.55 -4.39
CA SER A 128 62.14 1.26 -3.95
C SER A 128 62.78 0.51 -5.12
N ARG A 129 62.12 0.45 -6.28
CA ARG A 129 62.67 -0.23 -7.46
C ARG A 129 63.93 0.46 -7.98
N GLU A 130 63.95 1.79 -8.04
CA GLU A 130 65.15 2.56 -8.42
C GLU A 130 66.35 2.23 -7.51
N GLN A 131 66.10 2.00 -6.22
CA GLN A 131 67.15 1.68 -5.24
C GLN A 131 67.65 0.23 -5.33
N TYR A 132 66.80 -0.75 -5.62
CA TYR A 132 67.15 -2.18 -5.58
C TYR A 132 67.46 -2.80 -6.95
N GLU A 133 66.80 -2.37 -8.01
CA GLU A 133 66.89 -2.99 -9.35
C GLU A 133 67.70 -2.14 -10.35
N GLY A 134 68.12 -0.93 -9.95
CA GLY A 134 68.74 0.06 -10.84
C GLY A 134 67.80 0.53 -11.96
N ASN A 135 68.35 1.19 -12.99
CA ASN A 135 67.56 1.74 -14.11
C ASN A 135 67.00 0.66 -15.09
N THR A 136 67.09 -0.61 -14.72
CA THR A 136 66.69 -1.79 -15.52
C THR A 136 65.34 -2.39 -15.10
N GLY A 137 64.71 -1.87 -14.03
CA GLY A 137 63.41 -2.33 -13.54
C GLY A 137 62.24 -1.94 -14.47
N SER A 138 61.28 -2.84 -14.64
CA SER A 138 60.06 -2.63 -15.44
C SER A 138 59.21 -1.47 -14.87
N LEU A 139 58.84 -0.53 -15.75
CA LEU A 139 58.00 0.64 -15.42
C LEU A 139 56.61 0.19 -14.96
N LEU A 140 56.07 0.84 -13.92
CA LEU A 140 54.69 0.63 -13.50
C LEU A 140 53.73 0.98 -14.65
N PRO A 141 52.69 0.16 -14.92
CA PRO A 141 51.71 0.48 -15.96
C PRO A 141 51.02 1.82 -15.64
N PRO A 142 50.67 2.61 -16.67
CA PRO A 142 49.98 3.88 -16.48
C PRO A 142 48.62 3.69 -15.81
N LEU A 143 48.12 4.73 -15.14
CA LEU A 143 46.77 4.72 -14.59
C LEU A 143 45.75 4.72 -15.72
N LEU A 144 44.66 3.96 -15.56
CA LEU A 144 43.56 3.97 -16.52
C LEU A 144 42.95 5.38 -16.63
N PHE A 145 42.54 5.71 -17.85
CA PHE A 145 41.77 6.91 -18.16
C PHE A 145 40.29 6.54 -18.20
N ALA A 146 39.45 7.32 -17.49
CA ALA A 146 38.01 7.14 -17.55
C ALA A 146 37.43 7.99 -18.68
N GLY A 147 36.68 7.37 -19.60
CA GLY A 147 35.95 8.09 -20.63
C GLY A 147 34.72 8.84 -20.09
N VAL A 148 34.21 8.37 -18.95
CA VAL A 148 33.04 8.91 -18.26
C VAL A 148 33.35 9.17 -16.80
N LEU A 149 32.94 10.35 -16.34
CA LEU A 149 32.95 10.77 -14.94
C LEU A 149 31.54 10.61 -14.39
N LEU A 150 31.40 9.86 -13.29
CA LEU A 150 30.14 9.71 -12.58
C LEU A 150 30.12 10.62 -11.36
N GLU A 151 29.12 11.49 -11.30
CA GLU A 151 28.93 12.45 -10.22
C GLU A 151 27.48 12.46 -9.75
N GLY A 152 27.28 12.92 -8.52
CA GLY A 152 25.95 13.05 -7.97
C GLY A 152 25.98 13.01 -6.45
N GLY A 153 24.87 12.57 -5.90
CA GLY A 153 24.74 12.40 -4.48
C GLY A 153 23.30 12.19 -4.07
N ILE A 154 23.13 12.09 -2.75
CA ILE A 154 21.83 12.02 -2.12
C ILE A 154 21.34 13.44 -1.95
N THR A 155 20.38 13.84 -2.77
CA THR A 155 19.98 15.25 -2.90
C THR A 155 18.86 15.63 -1.95
N SER A 156 17.95 14.70 -1.63
CA SER A 156 16.92 14.93 -0.63
C SER A 156 16.70 13.73 0.26
N TYR A 157 16.39 14.02 1.52
CA TYR A 157 15.87 13.07 2.48
C TYR A 157 14.68 13.75 3.16
N GLU A 158 13.49 13.26 2.89
CA GLU A 158 12.23 13.82 3.35
C GLU A 158 11.64 12.86 4.38
N THR A 159 11.20 13.39 5.52
CA THR A 159 10.58 12.58 6.57
C THR A 159 9.10 12.87 6.66
N ASN A 160 8.32 11.87 7.05
CA ASN A 160 6.87 12.01 7.23
C ASN A 160 6.12 12.46 5.96
N ILE A 161 6.56 12.04 4.76
CA ILE A 161 5.87 12.36 3.50
C ILE A 161 4.43 11.86 3.54
N TYR A 162 4.27 10.65 4.09
CA TYR A 162 2.98 10.05 4.32
C TYR A 162 2.93 9.49 5.72
N THR A 163 2.00 9.97 6.54
CA THR A 163 1.74 9.43 7.87
C THR A 163 0.26 9.15 8.02
N GLY A 164 -0.03 8.12 8.79
CA GLY A 164 -1.38 7.85 9.20
C GLY A 164 -1.42 6.76 10.26
N GLY A 165 -2.62 6.43 10.68
CA GLY A 165 -2.81 5.50 11.77
C GLY A 165 -4.27 5.33 12.09
N ALA A 166 -4.55 4.31 12.88
CA ALA A 166 -5.87 4.06 13.43
C ALA A 166 -5.68 3.68 14.90
N GLY A 167 -6.53 4.23 15.78
CA GLY A 167 -6.49 3.94 17.20
C GLY A 167 -7.89 3.75 17.73
N VAL A 168 -8.06 2.78 18.63
CA VAL A 168 -9.29 2.58 19.40
C VAL A 168 -8.96 2.56 20.89
N ARG A 169 -9.73 3.31 21.66
CA ARG A 169 -9.60 3.39 23.11
C ARG A 169 -10.94 3.12 23.77
N TYR A 170 -10.99 2.14 24.65
CA TYR A 170 -12.20 1.78 25.39
C TYR A 170 -11.86 1.24 26.77
N PHE A 171 -12.49 1.80 27.82
CA PHE A 171 -12.43 1.29 29.21
C PHE A 171 -11.05 0.87 29.71
N GLY A 172 -10.06 1.74 29.54
CA GLY A 172 -8.73 1.44 30.06
C GLY A 172 -7.93 0.49 29.18
N THR A 173 -8.31 0.29 27.92
CA THR A 173 -7.52 -0.42 26.91
C THR A 173 -7.38 0.47 25.68
N ASP A 174 -6.20 0.46 25.09
CA ASP A 174 -5.79 1.21 23.90
C ASP A 174 -5.16 0.23 22.92
N ALA A 175 -5.51 0.35 21.65
CA ALA A 175 -4.77 -0.28 20.58
C ALA A 175 -4.60 0.78 19.49
N SER A 176 -3.37 1.03 19.06
CA SER A 176 -3.10 1.94 17.98
C SER A 176 -2.05 1.38 17.03
N THR A 177 -2.19 1.76 15.76
CA THR A 177 -1.18 1.53 14.74
C THR A 177 -0.87 2.85 14.08
N GLN A 178 0.42 3.08 13.85
CA GLN A 178 0.93 4.22 13.14
C GLN A 178 1.83 3.73 12.01
N TYR A 179 1.72 4.35 10.85
CA TYR A 179 2.67 4.19 9.76
C TYR A 179 3.25 5.54 9.39
N ARG A 180 4.49 5.51 8.94
CA ARG A 180 5.24 6.65 8.42
C ARG A 180 6.06 6.21 7.22
N GLU A 181 6.03 7.02 6.19
CA GLU A 181 6.90 6.92 5.03
C GLU A 181 7.89 8.10 5.03
N ASP A 182 9.18 7.78 5.02
CA ASP A 182 10.26 8.70 4.71
C ASP A 182 10.74 8.41 3.27
N ARG A 183 11.48 9.31 2.63
CA ARG A 183 11.99 9.10 1.27
C ARG A 183 13.38 9.64 1.11
N VAL A 184 14.19 8.89 0.37
CA VAL A 184 15.49 9.33 -0.11
C VAL A 184 15.45 9.52 -1.61
N SER A 185 16.04 10.61 -2.09
CA SER A 185 16.19 10.89 -3.52
C SER A 185 17.65 11.05 -3.89
N ILE A 186 18.01 10.49 -5.05
CA ILE A 186 19.37 10.41 -5.54
C ILE A 186 19.42 10.90 -6.98
N TYR A 187 20.46 11.67 -7.28
CA TYR A 187 20.81 12.01 -8.67
C TYR A 187 22.15 11.38 -9.00
N LEU A 188 22.21 10.68 -10.12
CA LEU A 188 23.43 10.15 -10.71
C LEU A 188 23.59 10.72 -12.12
N ARG A 189 24.74 11.32 -12.40
CA ARG A 189 25.05 11.97 -13.67
C ARG A 189 26.29 11.33 -14.29
N ALA A 190 26.22 11.05 -15.58
CA ALA A 190 27.35 10.66 -16.40
C ALA A 190 27.82 11.84 -17.23
N VAL A 191 29.10 12.19 -17.13
CA VAL A 191 29.73 13.32 -17.81
C VAL A 191 30.88 12.82 -18.67
N SER A 192 30.95 13.23 -19.93
CA SER A 192 32.09 12.86 -20.79
C SER A 192 33.34 13.64 -20.38
N THR A 193 34.43 12.93 -20.14
CA THR A 193 35.71 13.55 -19.77
C THR A 193 36.39 14.28 -20.94
N SER A 194 35.99 13.99 -22.18
CA SER A 194 36.59 14.59 -23.38
C SER A 194 36.12 16.03 -23.64
N ASN A 195 34.85 16.32 -23.35
CA ASN A 195 34.22 17.61 -23.70
C ASN A 195 33.35 18.21 -22.57
N GLY A 196 33.22 17.55 -21.42
CA GLY A 196 32.41 18.02 -20.30
C GLY A 196 30.90 17.93 -20.51
N LYS A 197 30.43 17.31 -21.60
CA LYS A 197 28.99 17.12 -21.86
C LYS A 197 28.39 16.17 -20.83
N ILE A 198 27.30 16.57 -20.20
CA ILE A 198 26.45 15.67 -19.43
C ILE A 198 25.76 14.72 -20.43
N LEU A 199 26.13 13.45 -20.37
CA LEU A 199 25.62 12.41 -21.25
C LEU A 199 24.23 11.96 -20.81
N LYS A 200 24.06 11.71 -19.50
CA LYS A 200 22.81 11.25 -18.91
C LYS A 200 22.69 11.69 -17.45
N THR A 201 21.47 11.92 -17.00
CA THR A 201 21.13 12.18 -15.60
C THR A 201 19.97 11.27 -15.21
N ILE A 202 20.18 10.45 -14.19
CA ILE A 202 19.20 9.54 -13.63
C ILE A 202 18.76 10.08 -12.28
N TYR A 203 17.46 10.13 -12.08
CA TYR A 203 16.81 10.48 -10.82
C TYR A 203 16.12 9.25 -10.26
N THR A 204 16.48 8.85 -9.05
CA THR A 204 15.83 7.74 -8.35
C THR A 204 15.34 8.16 -6.99
N THR A 205 14.25 7.54 -6.56
CA THR A 205 13.68 7.75 -5.22
C THR A 205 13.35 6.41 -4.59
N LYS A 206 13.66 6.26 -3.31
CA LYS A 206 13.24 5.11 -2.51
C LYS A 206 12.49 5.57 -1.27
N SER A 207 11.28 5.04 -1.10
CA SER A 207 10.50 5.21 0.12
C SER A 207 10.96 4.22 1.19
N ILE A 208 11.01 4.70 2.43
CA ILE A 208 11.46 3.98 3.63
C ILE A 208 10.24 3.86 4.53
N LEU A 209 9.78 2.62 4.73
CA LEU A 209 8.58 2.37 5.53
C LEU A 209 8.94 2.13 7.00
N SER A 210 8.25 2.87 7.86
CA SER A 210 8.24 2.69 9.31
C SER A 210 6.82 2.38 9.77
N GLN A 211 6.65 1.29 10.52
CA GLN A 211 5.37 0.90 11.09
C GLN A 211 5.51 0.63 12.58
N GLU A 212 4.60 1.20 13.36
CA GLU A 212 4.47 0.97 14.79
C GLU A 212 3.10 0.38 15.10
N VAL A 213 3.08 -0.66 15.92
CA VAL A 213 1.86 -1.25 16.47
C VAL A 213 2.00 -1.28 17.97
N SER A 214 1.06 -0.65 18.68
CA SER A 214 1.04 -0.59 20.14
C SER A 214 -0.33 -0.97 20.70
N MET A 215 -0.31 -1.60 21.86
CA MET A 215 -1.47 -2.02 22.62
C MET A 215 -1.20 -1.74 24.10
N GLY A 216 -2.04 -0.93 24.73
CA GLY A 216 -1.94 -0.52 26.13
C GLY A 216 -3.17 -0.92 26.95
N VAL A 217 -2.98 -1.19 28.24
CA VAL A 217 -4.05 -1.30 29.22
C VAL A 217 -3.73 -0.40 30.41
N PHE A 218 -4.61 0.55 30.71
CA PHE A 218 -4.52 1.48 31.83
C PHE A 218 -5.74 1.35 32.77
N ARG A 219 -5.48 1.12 34.06
CA ARG A 219 -6.51 1.03 35.10
C ARG A 219 -6.23 2.01 36.23
N TYR A 220 -7.24 2.80 36.62
CA TYR A 220 -7.17 3.65 37.81
C TYR A 220 -7.28 2.79 39.08
N VAL A 221 -6.23 2.77 39.89
CA VAL A 221 -6.17 1.95 41.11
C VAL A 221 -6.52 2.77 42.36
N LYS A 222 -6.19 4.07 42.39
CA LYS A 222 -6.62 5.08 43.40
C LYS A 222 -6.67 6.48 42.78
N PHE A 223 -7.30 7.45 43.46
CA PHE A 223 -7.19 8.89 43.09
C PHE A 223 -5.70 9.24 42.96
N LYS A 224 -5.23 9.51 41.73
CA LYS A 224 -3.82 9.77 41.35
C LYS A 224 -2.86 8.56 41.27
N ARG A 225 -3.34 7.32 41.16
CA ARG A 225 -2.48 6.15 40.85
C ARG A 225 -3.03 5.38 39.64
N LEU A 226 -2.26 5.39 38.56
CA LEU A 226 -2.53 4.70 37.29
C LEU A 226 -1.63 3.47 37.20
N LEU A 227 -2.20 2.31 36.86
CA LEU A 227 -1.45 1.10 36.48
C LEU A 227 -1.54 0.97 34.97
N GLU A 228 -0.40 0.94 34.30
CA GLU A 228 -0.27 0.91 32.85
C GLU A 228 0.59 -0.28 32.45
N ALA A 229 0.11 -1.05 31.48
CA ALA A 229 0.85 -2.12 30.84
C ALA A 229 0.74 -1.90 29.34
N GLU A 230 1.85 -1.56 28.71
CA GLU A 230 1.94 -1.33 27.26
C GLU A 230 2.80 -2.42 26.63
N THR A 231 2.38 -2.85 25.45
CA THR A 231 3.21 -3.64 24.55
C THR A 231 3.16 -3.06 23.15
N GLY A 232 4.26 -3.14 22.42
CA GLY A 232 4.30 -2.75 21.03
C GLY A 232 5.53 -3.30 20.34
N TYR A 233 5.51 -3.24 19.01
CA TYR A 233 6.70 -3.46 18.19
C TYR A 233 6.75 -2.41 17.09
N THR A 234 7.97 -2.10 16.67
CA THR A 234 8.23 -1.17 15.58
C THR A 234 9.05 -1.89 14.53
N TYR A 235 8.63 -1.79 13.28
CA TYR A 235 9.40 -2.19 12.12
C TYR A 235 9.91 -0.93 11.43
N ASN A 236 11.23 -0.85 11.23
CA ASN A 236 11.86 0.22 10.48
C ASN A 236 12.76 -0.39 9.42
N GLU A 237 12.52 -0.03 8.16
CA GLU A 237 13.45 -0.34 7.10
C GLU A 237 14.79 0.41 7.33
N PRO A 238 15.96 -0.27 7.28
CA PRO A 238 17.24 0.39 7.46
C PRO A 238 17.51 1.43 6.36
N THR A 239 17.80 2.67 6.76
CA THR A 239 18.07 3.77 5.82
C THR A 239 19.25 3.49 4.89
N GLU A 240 20.28 2.78 5.37
CA GLU A 240 21.42 2.38 4.56
C GLU A 240 21.00 1.44 3.42
N LEU A 241 20.14 0.45 3.71
CA LEU A 241 19.64 -0.49 2.70
C LEU A 241 18.81 0.24 1.63
N ALA A 242 17.96 1.19 2.05
CA ALA A 242 17.18 2.00 1.12
C ALA A 242 18.04 2.90 0.22
N VAL A 243 19.14 3.46 0.76
CA VAL A 243 20.12 4.21 -0.03
C VAL A 243 20.83 3.29 -1.01
N THR A 244 21.25 2.10 -0.59
CA THR A 244 21.86 1.10 -1.46
C THR A 244 20.94 0.74 -2.62
N GLU A 245 19.67 0.45 -2.34
CA GLU A 245 18.69 0.13 -3.37
C GLU A 245 18.46 1.30 -4.34
N ALA A 246 18.39 2.52 -3.84
CA ALA A 246 18.25 3.71 -4.68
C ALA A 246 19.47 3.97 -5.58
N ILE A 247 20.68 3.68 -5.09
CA ILE A 247 21.94 3.78 -5.85
C ILE A 247 22.00 2.69 -6.91
N GLU A 248 21.71 1.44 -6.54
CA GLU A 248 21.67 0.31 -7.49
C GLU A 248 20.63 0.57 -8.59
N LYS A 249 19.45 1.11 -8.25
CA LYS A 249 18.44 1.51 -9.23
C LYS A 249 18.93 2.64 -10.14
N ALA A 250 19.73 3.57 -9.61
CA ALA A 250 20.32 4.65 -10.41
C ALA A 250 21.36 4.13 -11.40
N VAL A 251 22.18 3.15 -11.00
CA VAL A 251 23.13 2.46 -11.88
C VAL A 251 22.39 1.66 -12.94
N LEU A 252 21.38 0.88 -12.56
CA LEU A 252 20.50 0.15 -13.49
C LEU A 252 19.92 1.11 -14.54
N GLY A 253 19.30 2.21 -14.10
CA GLY A 253 18.74 3.21 -15.00
C GLY A 253 19.80 3.86 -15.89
N LEU A 254 21.01 4.10 -15.38
CA LEU A 254 22.10 4.66 -16.17
C LEU A 254 22.51 3.73 -17.31
N ILE A 255 22.60 2.42 -17.04
CA ILE A 255 22.88 1.39 -18.04
C ILE A 255 21.76 1.35 -19.08
N VAL A 256 20.54 1.07 -18.64
CA VAL A 256 19.39 0.90 -19.54
C VAL A 256 19.17 2.14 -20.41
N GLU A 257 19.10 3.33 -19.79
CA GLU A 257 18.86 4.55 -20.53
C GLU A 257 20.01 4.94 -21.46
N GLY A 258 21.25 4.60 -21.13
CA GLY A 258 22.34 4.87 -22.06
C GLY A 258 22.49 3.82 -23.15
N VAL A 259 21.95 2.60 -23.00
CA VAL A 259 21.82 1.67 -24.13
C VAL A 259 20.81 2.26 -25.12
N LEU A 260 19.67 2.74 -24.63
CA LEU A 260 18.62 3.35 -25.45
C LEU A 260 19.09 4.62 -26.18
N ASP A 261 19.90 5.45 -25.50
CA ASP A 261 20.48 6.66 -26.08
C ASP A 261 21.74 6.41 -26.92
N ASN A 262 22.14 5.14 -27.13
CA ASN A 262 23.36 4.74 -27.83
C ASN A 262 24.66 5.32 -27.22
N LEU A 263 24.69 5.51 -25.90
CA LEU A 263 25.88 5.85 -25.11
C LEU A 263 26.75 4.62 -24.82
N TRP A 264 26.11 3.47 -24.62
CA TRP A 264 26.74 2.17 -24.45
C TRP A 264 26.21 1.18 -25.50
N THR A 265 26.84 0.02 -25.63
CA THR A 265 26.42 -1.01 -26.58
C THR A 265 26.38 -2.37 -25.90
N LEU A 266 25.26 -3.09 -26.08
CA LEU A 266 25.10 -4.48 -25.64
C LEU A 266 26.03 -5.40 -26.44
N SER A 267 26.41 -6.54 -25.85
CA SER A 267 27.13 -7.60 -26.55
C SER A 267 26.28 -8.15 -27.70
N ASP A 268 25.00 -8.41 -27.42
CA ASP A 268 23.97 -8.77 -28.40
C ASP A 268 22.85 -7.72 -28.41
N GLN A 269 22.52 -7.20 -29.59
CA GLN A 269 21.48 -6.17 -29.73
C GLN A 269 20.06 -6.73 -29.56
N GLU A 270 19.84 -8.03 -29.76
CA GLU A 270 18.53 -8.66 -29.57
C GLU A 270 18.14 -8.69 -28.07
N GLU A 271 19.11 -8.60 -27.16
CA GLU A 271 18.88 -8.59 -25.71
C GLU A 271 18.26 -7.29 -25.19
N ILE A 272 17.97 -6.31 -26.06
CA ILE A 272 17.17 -5.14 -25.70
C ILE A 272 15.75 -5.51 -25.23
N GLU A 273 15.26 -6.69 -25.64
CA GLU A 273 13.98 -7.27 -25.21
C GLU A 273 14.06 -8.00 -23.85
N ASN A 274 15.21 -7.98 -23.18
CA ASN A 274 15.39 -8.57 -21.84
C ASN A 274 14.35 -8.03 -20.84
N THR A 275 13.81 -8.93 -20.00
CA THR A 275 12.76 -8.63 -19.03
C THR A 275 13.07 -7.43 -18.14
N VAL A 276 14.30 -7.32 -17.61
CA VAL A 276 14.71 -6.23 -16.73
C VAL A 276 14.66 -4.88 -17.45
N ILE A 277 15.09 -4.84 -18.71
CA ILE A 277 15.04 -3.63 -19.54
C ILE A 277 13.58 -3.22 -19.79
N GLN A 278 12.73 -4.17 -20.14
CA GLN A 278 11.31 -3.91 -20.40
C GLN A 278 10.56 -3.47 -19.14
N GLU A 279 10.83 -4.10 -17.99
CA GLU A 279 10.26 -3.70 -16.70
C GLU A 279 10.69 -2.28 -16.30
N TYR A 280 11.97 -1.94 -16.50
CA TYR A 280 12.45 -0.57 -16.28
C TYR A 280 11.74 0.45 -17.18
N MET A 281 11.53 0.12 -18.45
CA MET A 281 10.84 0.99 -19.40
C MET A 281 9.37 1.19 -19.03
N ASN A 282 8.66 0.12 -18.66
CA ASN A 282 7.29 0.19 -18.18
C ASN A 282 7.19 1.04 -16.91
N GLU A 283 8.08 0.83 -15.94
CA GLU A 283 8.13 1.65 -14.73
C GLU A 283 8.32 3.13 -15.07
N LYS A 284 9.23 3.44 -16.00
CA LYS A 284 9.51 4.81 -16.42
C LYS A 284 8.28 5.49 -17.02
N GLU A 285 7.52 4.78 -17.85
CA GLU A 285 6.25 5.28 -18.41
C GLU A 285 5.20 5.49 -17.31
N GLU A 286 4.99 4.52 -16.42
CA GLU A 286 4.04 4.62 -15.32
C GLU A 286 4.34 5.80 -14.38
N ARG A 287 5.62 6.09 -14.16
CA ARG A 287 6.06 7.21 -13.29
C ARG A 287 5.77 8.59 -13.88
N LEU A 288 5.69 8.73 -15.20
CA LEU A 288 5.29 9.99 -15.83
C LEU A 288 3.82 10.32 -15.51
N ASP A 289 3.00 9.28 -15.40
CA ASP A 289 1.57 9.39 -15.17
C ASP A 289 1.19 9.29 -13.68
N ALA A 290 2.15 9.35 -12.75
CA ALA A 290 1.91 9.25 -11.31
C ALA A 290 2.38 10.49 -10.53
N ASN A 291 1.66 10.80 -9.46
CA ASN A 291 2.02 11.86 -8.53
C ASN A 291 3.17 11.44 -7.59
N HIS A 292 3.59 12.36 -6.72
CA HIS A 292 4.68 12.11 -5.78
C HIS A 292 4.42 10.97 -4.76
N ILE A 293 3.19 10.46 -4.59
CA ILE A 293 2.88 9.31 -3.71
C ILE A 293 2.68 8.02 -4.56
N GLY A 294 2.94 8.08 -5.86
CA GLY A 294 2.72 6.94 -6.77
C GLY A 294 1.25 6.70 -7.13
N ILE A 295 0.38 7.69 -6.90
CA ILE A 295 -1.02 7.64 -7.32
C ILE A 295 -1.10 8.21 -8.75
N PRO A 296 -1.62 7.46 -9.73
CA PRO A 296 -1.80 7.96 -11.10
C PRO A 296 -2.56 9.30 -11.16
N PHE A 297 -2.24 10.19 -12.10
CA PHE A 297 -2.93 11.46 -12.29
C PHE A 297 -4.35 11.29 -12.84
N GLU A 298 -4.58 10.30 -13.69
CA GLU A 298 -5.91 9.90 -14.14
C GLU A 298 -6.42 8.71 -13.32
N THR A 299 -7.38 8.99 -12.46
CA THR A 299 -7.82 8.08 -11.39
C THR A 299 -9.20 7.48 -11.60
N ASN A 300 -9.82 7.69 -12.78
CA ASN A 300 -11.20 7.23 -13.01
C ASN A 300 -11.22 5.71 -13.24
N ARG A 301 -11.02 4.95 -12.15
CA ARG A 301 -10.98 3.49 -12.16
C ARG A 301 -12.36 2.86 -12.36
N ARG A 302 -13.42 3.66 -12.27
CA ARG A 302 -14.82 3.22 -12.29
C ARG A 302 -15.58 3.85 -13.44
N GLY A 303 -16.38 3.02 -14.10
CA GLY A 303 -17.38 3.49 -15.04
C GLY A 303 -18.40 4.42 -14.37
N LYS A 304 -18.97 5.34 -15.15
CA LYS A 304 -20.03 6.26 -14.67
C LYS A 304 -21.37 5.56 -14.47
N ILE A 305 -21.55 4.36 -14.99
CA ILE A 305 -22.79 3.58 -14.87
C ILE A 305 -22.43 2.22 -14.29
N TYR A 306 -23.23 1.71 -13.36
CA TYR A 306 -23.02 0.37 -12.80
C TYR A 306 -24.33 -0.38 -12.59
N ALA A 307 -24.24 -1.71 -12.57
CA ALA A 307 -25.30 -2.58 -12.10
C ALA A 307 -24.76 -3.47 -10.97
N SER A 308 -25.54 -3.68 -9.92
CA SER A 308 -25.15 -4.55 -8.81
C SER A 308 -26.22 -5.58 -8.52
N LEU A 309 -25.80 -6.80 -8.19
CA LEU A 309 -26.66 -7.87 -7.71
C LEU A 309 -26.19 -8.28 -6.31
N LEU A 310 -27.03 -8.05 -5.30
CA LEU A 310 -26.70 -8.28 -3.90
C LEU A 310 -27.73 -9.24 -3.26
N GLY A 311 -27.23 -10.18 -2.48
CA GLY A 311 -28.05 -10.97 -1.56
C GLY A 311 -28.28 -10.19 -0.27
N THR A 312 -29.50 -10.24 0.26
CA THR A 312 -29.89 -9.46 1.44
C THR A 312 -30.21 -10.38 2.61
N GLY A 313 -29.85 -9.95 3.81
CA GLY A 313 -30.30 -10.54 5.07
C GLY A 313 -30.93 -9.45 5.92
N GLN A 314 -32.24 -9.51 6.11
CA GLN A 314 -32.99 -8.45 6.79
C GLN A 314 -33.89 -8.98 7.89
N PHE A 315 -34.21 -8.12 8.85
CA PHE A 315 -35.18 -8.37 9.89
C PHE A 315 -36.00 -7.11 10.16
N TYR A 316 -37.24 -7.35 10.57
CA TYR A 316 -38.17 -6.34 11.04
C TYR A 316 -37.99 -6.11 12.54
N ALA A 317 -37.95 -4.86 12.95
CA ALA A 317 -37.95 -4.43 14.34
C ALA A 317 -39.03 -3.35 14.52
N GLY A 318 -40.18 -3.76 15.03
CA GLY A 318 -41.25 -2.86 15.46
C GLY A 318 -41.46 -2.91 16.97
N ASP A 319 -42.46 -2.20 17.46
CA ASP A 319 -42.69 -1.95 18.90
C ASP A 319 -42.99 -3.21 19.72
N TYR A 320 -43.66 -4.20 19.12
CA TYR A 320 -44.12 -5.41 19.83
C TYR A 320 -43.57 -6.72 19.28
N SER A 321 -42.85 -6.69 18.14
CA SER A 321 -42.36 -7.91 17.51
C SER A 321 -41.09 -7.70 16.71
N VAL A 322 -40.20 -8.70 16.78
CA VAL A 322 -38.94 -8.75 16.05
C VAL A 322 -38.92 -10.00 15.18
N SER A 323 -38.63 -9.86 13.90
CA SER A 323 -38.50 -11.00 13.01
C SER A 323 -37.12 -11.65 13.15
N LYS A 324 -37.02 -12.92 12.74
CA LYS A 324 -35.70 -13.52 12.49
C LYS A 324 -35.13 -12.94 11.18
N ILE A 325 -33.82 -13.02 11.01
CA ILE A 325 -33.15 -12.67 9.75
C ILE A 325 -33.69 -13.58 8.65
N ARG A 326 -34.13 -12.96 7.55
CA ARG A 326 -34.65 -13.63 6.36
C ARG A 326 -33.87 -13.20 5.13
N PRO A 327 -33.71 -14.11 4.15
CA PRO A 327 -33.01 -13.79 2.92
C PRO A 327 -33.88 -12.92 2.00
N GLY A 328 -33.22 -12.20 1.11
CA GLY A 328 -33.82 -11.53 -0.03
C GLY A 328 -32.77 -11.26 -1.10
N GLY A 329 -33.14 -10.47 -2.11
CA GLY A 329 -32.25 -10.10 -3.19
C GLY A 329 -32.57 -8.72 -3.71
N VAL A 330 -31.54 -7.99 -4.14
CA VAL A 330 -31.70 -6.66 -4.73
C VAL A 330 -30.82 -6.51 -5.96
N PHE A 331 -31.41 -5.91 -6.98
CA PHE A 331 -30.73 -5.41 -8.16
C PHE A 331 -30.68 -3.89 -8.10
N ASN A 332 -29.50 -3.30 -8.23
CA ASN A 332 -29.36 -1.85 -8.29
C ASN A 332 -28.79 -1.41 -9.64
N LEU A 333 -29.27 -0.28 -10.13
CA LEU A 333 -28.70 0.46 -11.26
C LEU A 333 -28.23 1.81 -10.76
N GLY A 334 -26.94 2.09 -10.90
CA GLY A 334 -26.36 3.34 -10.45
C GLY A 334 -25.78 4.17 -11.58
N PHE A 335 -25.87 5.48 -11.45
CA PHE A 335 -25.23 6.44 -12.34
C PHE A 335 -24.53 7.56 -11.57
N ALA A 336 -23.32 7.91 -12.02
CA ALA A 336 -22.52 8.98 -11.45
C ALA A 336 -23.06 10.33 -11.90
N LEU A 337 -23.51 11.14 -10.95
CA LEU A 337 -23.80 12.56 -11.14
C LEU A 337 -22.51 13.39 -11.13
N HIS A 338 -21.59 13.00 -10.24
CA HIS A 338 -20.26 13.55 -10.05
C HIS A 338 -19.34 12.42 -9.56
N ASN A 339 -18.01 12.64 -9.48
CA ASN A 339 -17.08 11.58 -9.04
C ASN A 339 -17.45 10.99 -7.68
N ASN A 340 -17.93 11.82 -6.74
CA ASN A 340 -18.32 11.36 -5.40
C ASN A 340 -19.81 11.09 -5.24
N PHE A 341 -20.67 11.47 -6.18
CA PHE A 341 -22.12 11.39 -6.03
C PHE A 341 -22.74 10.47 -7.09
N TYR A 342 -23.47 9.46 -6.64
CA TYR A 342 -24.16 8.50 -7.49
C TYR A 342 -25.64 8.49 -7.16
N LEU A 343 -26.49 8.45 -8.17
CA LEU A 343 -27.90 8.09 -7.97
C LEU A 343 -28.07 6.61 -8.26
N GLU A 344 -28.62 5.89 -7.29
CA GLU A 344 -28.82 4.45 -7.33
C GLU A 344 -30.31 4.14 -7.27
N THR A 345 -30.84 3.47 -8.29
CA THR A 345 -32.20 2.92 -8.28
C THR A 345 -32.14 1.45 -7.89
N MET A 346 -32.94 1.06 -6.91
CA MET A 346 -32.99 -0.31 -6.37
C MET A 346 -34.31 -0.99 -6.70
N PHE A 347 -34.24 -2.27 -7.03
CA PHE A 347 -35.37 -3.16 -7.22
C PHE A 347 -35.07 -4.47 -6.49
N GLY A 348 -35.87 -4.82 -5.50
CA GLY A 348 -35.61 -6.00 -4.69
C GLY A 348 -36.85 -6.78 -4.33
N MET A 349 -36.60 -7.97 -3.78
CA MET A 349 -37.59 -8.84 -3.18
C MET A 349 -37.09 -9.26 -1.80
N GLN A 350 -38.00 -9.34 -0.84
CA GLN A 350 -37.69 -9.73 0.53
C GLN A 350 -38.81 -10.58 1.12
N ASN A 351 -38.43 -11.47 2.02
CA ASN A 351 -39.37 -12.15 2.90
C ASN A 351 -39.25 -11.56 4.30
N ILE A 352 -40.38 -11.22 4.92
CA ILE A 352 -40.45 -10.84 6.33
C ILE A 352 -41.40 -11.81 7.03
N HIS A 353 -40.91 -12.39 8.12
CA HIS A 353 -41.66 -13.37 8.89
C HIS A 353 -41.58 -13.09 10.39
N VAL A 354 -42.69 -12.61 10.95
CA VAL A 354 -42.87 -12.45 12.38
C VAL A 354 -43.64 -13.67 12.90
N LYS A 355 -43.05 -14.37 13.86
CA LYS A 355 -43.61 -15.62 14.39
C LYS A 355 -45.02 -15.36 14.96
N ASP A 356 -45.97 -16.18 14.55
CA ASP A 356 -47.37 -16.15 15.00
C ASP A 356 -48.14 -14.86 14.64
N LEU A 357 -47.55 -13.96 13.82
CA LEU A 357 -48.15 -12.68 13.43
C LEU A 357 -48.22 -12.49 11.90
N MET A 358 -47.13 -12.76 11.16
CA MET A 358 -47.04 -12.32 9.76
C MET A 358 -46.02 -13.13 8.95
N ASN A 359 -46.33 -13.43 7.69
CA ASN A 359 -45.38 -13.95 6.70
C ASN A 359 -45.67 -13.33 5.34
N SER A 360 -44.91 -12.32 4.93
CA SER A 360 -45.14 -11.58 3.69
C SER A 360 -43.91 -11.67 2.77
N ASN A 361 -44.19 -11.79 1.47
CA ASN A 361 -43.20 -11.73 0.40
C ASN A 361 -43.41 -10.41 -0.34
N GLU A 362 -42.51 -9.48 -0.11
CA GLU A 362 -42.67 -8.11 -0.57
C GLU A 362 -41.64 -7.82 -1.65
N PHE A 363 -42.05 -7.05 -2.64
CA PHE A 363 -41.12 -6.41 -3.55
C PHE A 363 -40.91 -4.96 -3.12
N TYR A 364 -39.77 -4.39 -3.49
CA TYR A 364 -39.51 -2.98 -3.25
C TYR A 364 -38.79 -2.33 -4.41
N GLY A 365 -39.12 -1.06 -4.61
CA GLY A 365 -38.48 -0.20 -5.60
C GLY A 365 -38.17 1.15 -4.97
N GLY A 366 -37.01 1.73 -5.26
CA GLY A 366 -36.63 3.01 -4.69
C GLY A 366 -35.46 3.66 -5.39
N SER A 367 -35.11 4.86 -4.96
CA SER A 367 -33.91 5.56 -5.42
C SER A 367 -33.19 6.23 -4.25
N SER A 368 -31.87 6.15 -4.28
CA SER A 368 -30.98 6.63 -3.23
C SER A 368 -29.88 7.49 -3.84
N LEU A 369 -29.58 8.61 -3.19
CA LEU A 369 -28.37 9.37 -3.45
C LEU A 369 -27.24 8.83 -2.58
N LEU A 370 -26.19 8.37 -3.23
CA LEU A 370 -24.98 7.83 -2.62
C LEU A 370 -23.85 8.85 -2.69
N PHE A 371 -23.19 9.08 -1.57
CA PHE A 371 -21.89 9.72 -1.51
C PHE A 371 -20.81 8.66 -1.30
N ARG A 372 -19.79 8.68 -2.17
CA ARG A 372 -18.61 7.82 -2.10
C ARG A 372 -17.41 8.66 -1.71
N ALA A 373 -16.77 8.30 -0.60
CA ALA A 373 -15.66 9.07 -0.04
C ALA A 373 -14.38 8.97 -0.88
N ASN A 374 -14.10 7.78 -1.42
CA ASN A 374 -12.91 7.50 -2.21
C ASN A 374 -13.30 6.87 -3.57
N PRO A 375 -13.79 7.64 -4.55
CA PRO A 375 -14.29 7.10 -5.82
C PRO A 375 -13.21 6.47 -6.71
N ASP A 376 -11.99 6.95 -6.52
CA ASP A 376 -10.82 6.66 -7.34
C ASP A 376 -9.98 5.49 -6.79
N GLY A 377 -10.06 5.24 -5.48
CA GLY A 377 -9.34 4.16 -4.82
C GLY A 377 -9.97 2.78 -5.03
N LEU A 378 -9.19 1.73 -4.73
CA LEU A 378 -9.70 0.35 -4.71
C LEU A 378 -10.74 0.15 -3.60
N PHE A 379 -10.49 0.74 -2.42
CA PHE A 379 -11.40 0.69 -1.29
C PHE A 379 -12.18 1.99 -1.14
N SER A 380 -13.50 1.89 -1.22
CA SER A 380 -14.41 3.02 -1.30
C SER A 380 -15.54 2.90 -0.28
N PRO A 381 -15.41 3.55 0.89
CA PRO A 381 -16.53 3.76 1.79
C PRO A 381 -17.60 4.63 1.13
N PHE A 382 -18.87 4.29 1.35
CA PHE A 382 -19.99 5.07 0.88
C PHE A 382 -21.11 5.13 1.91
N PHE A 383 -21.89 6.20 1.85
CA PHE A 383 -23.14 6.33 2.57
C PHE A 383 -24.18 6.91 1.63
N GLY A 384 -25.45 6.70 1.93
CA GLY A 384 -26.51 7.35 1.17
C GLY A 384 -27.83 7.34 1.87
N VAL A 385 -28.71 8.15 1.30
CA VAL A 385 -30.07 8.34 1.75
C VAL A 385 -30.97 8.27 0.54
N GLY A 386 -32.12 7.61 0.70
CA GLY A 386 -33.05 7.40 -0.39
C GLY A 386 -34.46 7.19 0.10
N GLY A 387 -35.37 7.04 -0.84
CA GLY A 387 -36.75 6.71 -0.55
C GLY A 387 -37.25 5.67 -1.53
N GLY A 388 -38.22 4.87 -1.09
CA GLY A 388 -38.81 3.85 -1.93
C GLY A 388 -40.19 3.45 -1.44
N VAL A 389 -40.71 2.43 -2.09
CA VAL A 389 -42.00 1.84 -1.79
C VAL A 389 -41.87 0.33 -1.74
N TYR A 390 -42.45 -0.27 -0.70
CA TYR A 390 -42.78 -1.69 -0.70
C TYR A 390 -44.09 -1.89 -1.44
N TYR A 391 -44.20 -2.96 -2.22
CA TYR A 391 -45.40 -3.37 -2.94
C TYR A 391 -45.56 -4.90 -2.90
N ASP A 392 -46.81 -5.35 -2.79
CA ASP A 392 -47.21 -6.75 -2.93
C ASP A 392 -48.32 -6.80 -4.00
N PHE A 393 -48.20 -7.74 -4.96
CA PHE A 393 -49.10 -7.84 -6.11
C PHE A 393 -50.35 -8.67 -5.82
N GLU A 394 -50.29 -9.58 -4.85
CA GLU A 394 -51.33 -10.59 -4.60
C GLU A 394 -52.03 -10.37 -3.25
N ASP A 395 -51.34 -9.75 -2.27
CA ASP A 395 -51.81 -9.60 -0.90
C ASP A 395 -51.62 -8.19 -0.31
N GLU A 396 -52.04 -7.98 0.94
CA GLU A 396 -51.74 -6.78 1.72
C GLU A 396 -50.30 -6.82 2.25
N ILE A 397 -49.58 -5.69 2.25
CA ILE A 397 -48.23 -5.64 2.84
C ILE A 397 -48.35 -5.77 4.35
N GLY A 398 -47.80 -6.85 4.88
CA GLY A 398 -47.88 -7.19 6.30
C GLY A 398 -49.31 -7.31 6.82
N LEU A 399 -49.66 -6.54 7.85
CA LEU A 399 -51.04 -6.46 8.40
C LEU A 399 -51.73 -5.11 8.07
N SER A 400 -51.15 -4.35 7.13
CA SER A 400 -51.46 -2.92 6.97
C SER A 400 -52.71 -2.58 6.17
N LYS A 401 -53.33 -3.57 5.51
CA LYS A 401 -54.41 -3.36 4.54
C LYS A 401 -54.06 -2.44 3.37
N LYS A 402 -52.77 -2.24 3.12
CA LYS A 402 -52.26 -1.41 2.03
C LYS A 402 -51.40 -2.25 1.11
N THR A 403 -51.54 -2.00 -0.19
CA THR A 403 -50.73 -2.62 -1.25
C THR A 403 -49.45 -1.82 -1.54
N LEU A 404 -49.27 -0.66 -0.89
CA LEU A 404 -48.10 0.21 -1.07
C LEU A 404 -47.73 0.90 0.25
N ILE A 405 -46.47 0.75 0.68
CA ILE A 405 -45.94 1.42 1.87
C ILE A 405 -44.66 2.18 1.52
N PRO A 406 -44.64 3.53 1.63
CA PRO A 406 -43.43 4.30 1.42
C PRO A 406 -42.47 4.16 2.61
N PHE A 407 -41.17 4.19 2.30
CA PHE A 407 -40.10 4.16 3.29
C PHE A 407 -39.00 5.17 2.97
N LEU A 408 -38.30 5.59 4.02
CA LEU A 408 -37.03 6.32 3.95
C LEU A 408 -35.89 5.36 4.26
N SER A 409 -34.87 5.33 3.41
CA SER A 409 -33.74 4.42 3.51
C SER A 409 -32.47 5.17 3.84
N TYR A 410 -31.75 4.68 4.85
CA TYR A 410 -30.39 5.07 5.17
C TYR A 410 -29.47 3.88 4.91
N GLN A 411 -28.41 4.08 4.13
CA GLN A 411 -27.46 3.03 3.79
C GLN A 411 -26.02 3.47 4.01
N ALA A 412 -25.19 2.56 4.51
CA ALA A 412 -23.76 2.75 4.65
C ALA A 412 -23.04 1.45 4.28
N GLY A 413 -21.94 1.55 3.55
CA GLY A 413 -21.27 0.38 3.02
C GLY A 413 -19.84 0.62 2.59
N LEU A 414 -19.22 -0.48 2.21
CA LEU A 414 -17.86 -0.55 1.72
C LEU A 414 -17.90 -1.25 0.36
N GLU A 415 -17.12 -0.71 -0.57
CA GLU A 415 -16.88 -1.32 -1.87
C GLU A 415 -15.39 -1.57 -2.05
N TYR A 416 -15.04 -2.74 -2.58
CA TYR A 416 -13.67 -3.10 -2.95
C TYR A 416 -13.61 -3.47 -4.43
N LEU A 417 -12.89 -2.69 -5.23
CA LEU A 417 -12.72 -2.90 -6.66
C LEU A 417 -11.75 -4.07 -6.92
N VAL A 418 -12.20 -5.04 -7.69
CA VAL A 418 -11.43 -6.19 -8.17
C VAL A 418 -11.22 -6.02 -9.68
N GLY A 419 -10.05 -5.52 -10.06
CA GLY A 419 -9.74 -5.15 -11.45
C GLY A 419 -10.32 -3.77 -11.81
N SER A 420 -10.75 -3.59 -13.07
CA SER A 420 -11.26 -2.29 -13.58
C SER A 420 -12.78 -2.22 -13.75
N ARG A 421 -13.49 -3.35 -13.61
CA ARG A 421 -14.95 -3.41 -13.89
C ARG A 421 -15.77 -4.11 -12.82
N PHE A 422 -15.16 -4.89 -11.96
CA PHE A 422 -15.87 -5.64 -10.93
C PHE A 422 -15.55 -5.07 -9.56
N ALA A 423 -16.54 -5.01 -8.68
CA ALA A 423 -16.36 -4.66 -7.29
C ALA A 423 -17.16 -5.61 -6.40
N LEU A 424 -16.61 -5.92 -5.23
CA LEU A 424 -17.33 -6.55 -4.14
C LEU A 424 -17.95 -5.44 -3.29
N THR A 425 -19.24 -5.57 -3.00
CA THR A 425 -20.01 -4.55 -2.30
C THR A 425 -20.67 -5.15 -1.08
N GLY A 426 -20.47 -4.51 0.07
CA GLY A 426 -21.19 -4.81 1.30
C GLY A 426 -21.79 -3.54 1.90
N LYS A 427 -23.09 -3.56 2.20
CA LYS A 427 -23.75 -2.42 2.85
C LYS A 427 -24.74 -2.86 3.91
N VAL A 428 -24.91 -2.03 4.93
CA VAL A 428 -25.99 -2.10 5.89
C VAL A 428 -27.04 -1.05 5.55
N PHE A 429 -28.30 -1.34 5.82
CA PHE A 429 -29.39 -0.41 5.58
C PHE A 429 -30.39 -0.41 6.72
N ALA A 430 -31.06 0.73 6.86
CA ALA A 430 -32.19 0.95 7.75
C ALA A 430 -33.30 1.62 6.95
N ASN A 431 -34.42 0.91 6.78
CA ASN A 431 -35.60 1.42 6.12
C ASN A 431 -36.62 1.79 7.20
N GLN A 432 -36.84 3.09 7.38
CA GLN A 432 -37.87 3.64 8.26
C GLN A 432 -39.18 3.73 7.47
N LEU A 433 -40.21 3.03 7.95
CA LEU A 433 -41.53 3.06 7.35
C LEU A 433 -42.25 4.35 7.79
N PHE A 434 -43.00 4.98 6.90
CA PHE A 434 -43.82 6.16 7.23
C PHE A 434 -45.22 5.80 7.74
N SER A 435 -45.49 4.53 8.02
CA SER A 435 -46.83 4.01 8.29
C SER A 435 -46.80 2.96 9.40
N ASP A 436 -47.32 3.32 10.58
CA ASP A 436 -47.50 2.47 11.78
C ASP A 436 -48.55 1.35 11.62
N PHE A 437 -48.94 1.04 10.38
CA PHE A 437 -49.92 -0.01 10.10
C PHE A 437 -49.24 -1.33 9.74
N TYR A 438 -47.91 -1.37 9.69
CA TYR A 438 -47.18 -2.52 9.18
C TYR A 438 -47.42 -3.79 10.04
N ASP A 439 -47.54 -3.64 11.36
CA ASP A 439 -47.85 -4.70 12.32
C ASP A 439 -49.32 -4.74 12.80
N GLY A 440 -50.16 -3.84 12.29
CA GLY A 440 -51.60 -3.79 12.59
C GLY A 440 -52.00 -3.13 13.92
N VAL A 441 -51.07 -2.50 14.68
CA VAL A 441 -51.37 -1.87 15.99
C VAL A 441 -50.99 -0.38 16.00
N LYS A 442 -51.98 0.50 16.14
CA LYS A 442 -51.78 1.96 16.18
C LYS A 442 -51.53 2.52 17.59
N VAL A 443 -50.61 1.91 18.35
CA VAL A 443 -50.29 2.36 19.72
C VAL A 443 -48.78 2.29 19.95
N GLY A 444 -48.09 3.39 19.67
CA GLY A 444 -46.63 3.54 19.80
C GLY A 444 -46.17 4.95 19.44
N GLU A 445 -45.04 5.40 19.98
CA GLU A 445 -44.43 6.72 19.69
C GLU A 445 -43.26 6.59 18.68
N PHE A 446 -42.89 5.36 18.29
CA PHE A 446 -41.74 5.05 17.44
C PHE A 446 -42.18 4.45 16.10
N ASN A 447 -41.53 4.86 15.00
CA ASN A 447 -41.82 4.34 13.67
C ASN A 447 -41.20 2.95 13.48
N ASP A 448 -41.88 2.07 12.73
CA ASP A 448 -41.38 0.74 12.40
C ASP A 448 -40.13 0.78 11.50
N HIS A 449 -39.15 -0.07 11.80
CA HIS A 449 -37.88 -0.13 11.08
C HIS A 449 -37.56 -1.53 10.54
N ILE A 450 -37.09 -1.59 9.29
CA ILE A 450 -36.47 -2.78 8.72
C ILE A 450 -34.97 -2.55 8.64
N TRP A 451 -34.21 -3.43 9.27
CA TRP A 451 -32.75 -3.41 9.27
C TRP A 451 -32.20 -4.58 8.48
N GLY A 452 -31.07 -4.39 7.82
CA GLY A 452 -30.43 -5.50 7.14
C GLY A 452 -29.03 -5.21 6.65
N PHE A 453 -28.43 -6.26 6.10
CA PHE A 453 -27.17 -6.19 5.39
C PHE A 453 -27.34 -6.76 3.99
N GLN A 454 -26.53 -6.28 3.06
CA GLN A 454 -26.50 -6.71 1.67
C GLN A 454 -25.05 -6.98 1.26
N LEU A 455 -24.83 -8.10 0.58
CA LEU A 455 -23.52 -8.53 0.12
C LEU A 455 -23.64 -9.04 -1.31
N GLY A 456 -22.71 -8.64 -2.18
CA GLY A 456 -22.69 -9.15 -3.55
C GLY A 456 -21.66 -8.43 -4.42
N ALA A 457 -21.97 -8.37 -5.72
CA ALA A 457 -21.06 -7.85 -6.73
C ALA A 457 -21.68 -6.69 -7.51
N THR A 458 -20.82 -5.74 -7.86
CA THR A 458 -21.14 -4.58 -8.69
C THR A 458 -20.28 -4.62 -9.95
N TYR A 459 -20.91 -4.40 -11.09
CA TYR A 459 -20.27 -4.33 -12.40
C TYR A 459 -20.39 -2.91 -12.96
N TYR A 460 -19.25 -2.33 -13.34
CA TYR A 460 -19.14 -1.01 -13.94
C TYR A 460 -19.12 -1.09 -15.47
N PHE A 461 -20.00 -0.31 -16.11
CA PHE A 461 -20.07 -0.16 -17.55
C PHE A 461 -19.27 1.06 -18.02
N GLY A 462 -18.51 0.87 -19.09
CA GLY A 462 -17.64 1.89 -19.69
C GLY A 462 -16.20 1.42 -19.82
N LYS A 463 -15.43 2.13 -20.63
CA LYS A 463 -13.97 2.06 -20.59
C LYS A 463 -13.50 3.18 -19.65
N ASN A 464 -12.51 2.85 -18.81
CA ASN A 464 -11.70 3.88 -18.15
C ASN A 464 -11.09 4.77 -19.24
#